data_AF-A0A1U7JC32-F1
#
_entry.id   AF-A0A1U7JC32-F1
#
_cell.length_a   1.000
_cell.length_b   1.000
_cell.length_c   1.000
_cell.angle_alpha   90.00
_cell.angle_beta   90.00
_cell.angle_gamma   90.00
#
_symmetry.space_group_name_H-M   'P 1'
#
loop_
_entity.id
_entity.type
_entity.pdbx_description
1 polymer ?
#
loop_
_entity_poly.entity_id
_entity_poly.type
_entity_poly.pdbx_seq_one_letter_code
_entity_poly.pdbx_strand_id
1 'polypeptide(L)' 'MSSKLLKIGLFIIVLGAVSLGLEKVFYGGIDSNGVLQESFFLPLSFLLWGLGVLLIIGAFLLKLMRPR' A
#
# COMPACT_ATOMS: atom_id res chain seq x y z
N MET A 1 -21.26 -3.52 -5.01
CA MET A 1 -20.09 -4.28 -4.55
C MET A 1 -18.78 -3.62 -5.00
N SER A 2 -18.61 -3.29 -6.29
CA SER A 2 -17.40 -2.62 -6.83
C SER A 2 -17.04 -1.29 -6.14
N SER A 3 -18.02 -0.45 -5.76
CA SER A 3 -17.74 0.80 -5.03
C SER A 3 -17.14 0.56 -3.64
N LYS A 4 -17.51 -0.51 -2.93
CA LYS A 4 -16.90 -0.87 -1.64
C LYS A 4 -15.45 -1.32 -1.83
N LEU A 5 -15.19 -2.15 -2.85
CA LEU A 5 -13.84 -2.61 -3.20
C LEU A 5 -12.91 -1.44 -3.56
N LEU A 6 -13.39 -0.46 -4.34
CA LEU A 6 -12.63 0.75 -4.65
C LEU A 6 -12.28 1.57 -3.40
N LYS A 7 -13.24 1.76 -2.48
CA LYS A 7 -12.99 2.49 -1.23
C LYS A 7 -11.96 1.79 -0.35
N ILE A 8 -12.07 0.46 -0.22
CA ILE A 8 -11.12 -0.36 0.56
C ILE A 8 -9.73 -0.33 -0.09
N GLY A 9 -9.66 -0.50 -1.41
CA GLY A 9 -8.39 -0.43 -2.14
C GLY A 9 -7.71 0.92 -1.99
N LEU A 10 -8.46 2.01 -2.13
CA LEU A 10 -7.93 3.36 -1.91
C LEU A 10 -7.44 3.57 -0.48
N PHE A 11 -8.22 3.12 0.51
CA PHE A 11 -7.82 3.19 1.92
C PHE A 11 -6.53 2.42 2.19
N ILE A 12 -6.38 1.21 1.64
CA ILE A 12 -5.17 0.40 1.76
C ILE A 12 -3.96 1.09 1.10
N ILE A 13 -4.14 1.74 -0.06
CA ILE A 13 -3.06 2.53 -0.69
C ILE A 13 -2.61 3.67 0.23
N VAL A 14 -3.56 4.38 0.87
CA VAL A 14 -3.25 5.44 1.83
C VAL A 14 -2.44 4.89 3.00
N LEU A 15 -2.81 3.73 3.55
CA LEU A 15 -2.02 3.09 4.60
C LEU A 15 -0.60 2.72 4.13
N GLY A 16 -0.44 2.22 2.91
CA GLY A 16 0.89 1.96 2.34
C GLY A 16 1.72 3.24 2.19
N ALA A 17 1.10 4.35 1.79
CA ALA A 17 1.79 5.65 1.69
C ALA A 17 2.19 6.19 3.07
N VAL A 18 1.33 6.02 4.08
CA VAL A 18 1.66 6.34 5.47
C VAL A 18 2.83 5.49 5.95
N SER A 19 2.83 4.18 5.69
CA SER A 19 3.93 3.28 6.03
C SER A 19 5.25 3.73 5.39
N LEU A 20 5.23 4.12 4.12
CA LEU A 20 6.42 4.66 3.44
C LEU A 20 6.86 6.02 4.00
N GLY A 21 5.92 6.83 4.50
CA GLY A 21 6.24 8.05 5.24
C GLY A 21 6.95 7.74 6.56
N LEU A 22 6.42 6.79 7.34
CA LEU A 22 7.01 6.34 8.60
C LEU A 22 8.40 5.71 8.39
N GLU A 23 8.58 5.00 7.28
CA GLU A 23 9.89 4.47 6.89
C GLU A 23 10.95 5.55 6.84
N LYS A 24 10.65 6.68 6.21
CA LYS A 24 11.60 7.79 6.11
C LYS A 24 11.87 8.45 7.45
N VAL A 25 10.86 8.51 8.33
CA VAL A 25 10.97 9.14 9.66
C VAL A 25 11.83 8.30 10.60
N PHE A 26 11.68 6.97 10.56
CA PHE A 26 12.30 6.07 11.53
C PHE A 26 13.53 5.31 11.00
N TYR A 27 13.59 5.03 9.69
CA TYR A 27 14.57 4.10 9.08
C TYR A 27 15.26 4.69 7.83
N GLY A 28 15.02 5.96 7.50
CA GLY A 28 15.44 6.57 6.22
C GLY A 28 16.95 6.76 6.00
N GLY A 29 17.81 6.17 6.83
CA GLY A 29 19.25 6.37 6.74
C GLY A 29 20.07 5.40 7.57
N ILE A 30 21.38 5.57 7.42
CA ILE A 30 22.39 4.88 8.23
C ILE A 30 22.48 5.62 9.57
N ASP A 31 22.46 4.87 10.67
CA ASP A 31 22.55 5.45 12.01
C ASP A 31 23.96 6.00 12.30
N SER A 32 24.13 6.60 13.48
CA SER A 32 25.43 7.17 13.92
C SER A 32 26.56 6.15 14.04
N ASN A 33 26.24 4.85 14.05
CA ASN A 33 27.20 3.75 14.14
C ASN A 33 27.53 3.15 12.77
N GLY A 34 26.99 3.71 11.68
CA GLY A 34 27.19 3.16 10.34
C GLY A 34 26.29 1.97 10.02
N VAL A 35 25.26 1.69 10.83
CA VAL A 35 24.38 0.53 10.66
C VAL A 35 23.07 0.96 9.99
N LEU A 36 22.69 0.24 8.93
CA LEU A 36 21.37 0.35 8.34
C LEU A 36 20.38 -0.43 9.23
N GLN A 37 19.34 0.26 9.70
CA GLN A 37 18.32 -0.39 10.52
C GLN A 37 17.38 -1.23 9.66
N GLU A 38 17.04 -2.43 10.12
CA GLU A 38 16.05 -3.26 9.44
C GLU A 38 14.66 -2.63 9.58
N SER A 39 14.03 -2.42 8.43
CA SER A 39 12.70 -1.84 8.36
C SER A 39 11.61 -2.90 8.18
N PHE A 40 10.58 -2.77 9.01
CA PHE A 40 9.29 -3.42 8.76
C PHE A 40 8.36 -2.59 7.86
N PHE A 41 8.47 -1.26 7.91
CA PHE A 41 7.55 -0.34 7.22
C PHE A 41 7.72 -0.34 5.71
N LEU A 42 8.94 -0.58 5.20
CA LEU A 42 9.21 -0.63 3.77
C LEU A 42 8.58 -1.89 3.12
N PRO A 43 8.83 -3.12 3.60
CA PRO A 43 8.12 -4.31 3.12
C PRO A 43 6.60 -4.17 3.25
N LEU A 44 6.11 -3.65 4.38
CA LEU A 44 4.68 -3.46 4.62
C LEU A 44 4.06 -2.47 3.61
N SER A 45 4.74 -1.36 3.30
CA SER A 45 4.26 -0.38 2.32
C SER A 45 4.07 -1.01 0.94
N PHE A 46 4.99 -1.90 0.54
CA PHE A 46 4.96 -2.57 -0.75
C PHE A 46 3.80 -3.55 -0.84
N LEU A 47 3.57 -4.33 0.22
CA LEU A 47 2.43 -5.25 0.31
C LEU A 47 1.09 -4.51 0.28
N LEU A 48 0.97 -3.42 1.04
CA LEU A 48 -0.26 -2.61 1.07
C LEU A 48 -0.52 -1.97 -0.28
N TRP A 49 0.47 -1.35 -0.92
CA TRP A 49 0.30 -0.80 -2.26
C TRP A 49 -0.08 -1.86 -3.29
N GLY A 50 0.61 -2.99 -3.31
CA GLY A 50 0.28 -4.10 -4.20
C GLY A 50 -1.17 -4.58 -4.02
N LEU A 51 -1.58 -4.82 -2.77
CA LEU A 51 -2.94 -5.25 -2.46
C LEU A 51 -3.99 -4.19 -2.84
N GLY A 52 -3.73 -2.93 -2.53
CA GLY A 52 -4.62 -1.82 -2.84
C GLY A 52 -4.83 -1.66 -4.35
N VAL A 53 -3.77 -1.76 -5.14
CA VAL A 53 -3.82 -1.73 -6.61
C VAL A 53 -4.61 -2.93 -7.14
N LEU A 54 -4.35 -4.15 -6.64
CA LEU A 54 -5.07 -5.36 -7.04
C LEU A 54 -6.58 -5.25 -6.77
N LEU A 55 -6.98 -4.70 -5.61
CA LEU A 55 -8.39 -4.49 -5.28
C LEU A 55 -9.06 -3.48 -6.21
N ILE A 56 -8.36 -2.41 -6.58
CA ILE A 56 -8.86 -1.40 -7.52
C ILE A 56 -9.04 -2.03 -8.91
N ILE A 57 -8.03 -2.73 -9.42
CA ILE A 57 -8.10 -3.44 -10.72
C ILE A 57 -9.25 -4.44 -10.70
N GLY A 58 -9.35 -5.28 -9.66
CA GLY A 58 -10.44 -6.24 -9.50
C GLY A 58 -11.82 -5.57 -9.48
N ALA A 59 -11.95 -4.41 -8.83
CA ALA A 59 -13.20 -3.66 -8.81
C ALA A 59 -13.60 -3.13 -10.21
N PHE A 60 -12.62 -2.71 -11.02
CA PHE A 60 -12.83 -2.30 -12.41
C PHE A 60 -13.20 -3.49 -13.30
N LEU A 61 -12.48 -4.61 -13.19
CA LEU A 61 -12.78 -5.83 -13.95
C LEU A 61 -14.19 -6.35 -13.64
N LEU A 62 -14.57 -6.41 -12.37
CA LEU A 62 -15.93 -6.80 -11.96
C LEU A 62 -17.00 -5.84 -12.46
N LYS A 63 -16.67 -4.55 -12.60
CA LYS A 63 -17.58 -3.57 -13.19
C LYS A 63 -17.71 -3.77 -14.70
N LEU A 64 -16.63 -4.11 -15.39
CA LEU A 64 -16.59 -4.35 -16.83
C LEU A 64 -17.32 -5.65 -17.22
N MET A 65 -17.16 -6.70 -16.42
CA MET A 65 -17.75 -8.03 -16.66
C MET A 65 -19.23 -8.13 -16.31
N ARG A 66 -19.84 -7.10 -15.69
CA ARG A 66 -21.26 -7.13 -15.32
C ARG A 66 -22.10 -6.87 -16.57
N PRO A 67 -22.84 -7.86 -17.12
CA PRO A 67 -23.74 -7.62 -18.24
C PRO A 67 -24.80 -6.62 -17.79
N ARG A 68 -25.10 -5.64 -18.67
CA ARG A 68 -26.11 -4.60 -18.43
C ARG A 68 -27.50 -5.20 -18.32
#